data_AF-A0A4Q5N239-F1
#
_entry.id   AF-A0A4Q5N239-F1
#
_cell.length_a   1.000
_cell.length_b   1.000
_cell.length_c   1.000
_cell.angle_alpha   90.00
_cell.angle_beta   90.00
_cell.angle_gamma   90.00
#
_symmetry.space_group_name_H-M   'P 1'
#
loop_
_entity.id
_entity.type
_entity.pdbx_description
1 polymer ?
#
loop_
_entity_poly.entity_id
_entity_poly.type
_entity_poly.pdbx_seq_one_letter_code
_entity_poly.pdbx_strand_id
1 'polypeptide(L)'
;MSQSRRPGRAGRERGQSSVLLIGSVMVVVVIAIAFLVPFGSYFVDKRESSTAADAAALAAVGAWRDDLRAAYDGLDSAPSDAAFYGHVGDGLGTYLSYLPARQVAADFAARNDAELVDFSVDGARGAVSVRVRSVDLVPGTSERAESTATARLRFAGGLCVNHGVLGVVLAGSCKTSAPPAPPAPAPTPTPTPTAPDPAAPTPTPTPTPEPPPYEIPGGVEGFAVTAVLTSS
;
A
#
# COMPACT_ATOMS: atom_id res chain seq x y z
N MET A 1 -50.94 -54.43 -74.76
CA MET A 1 -49.97 -53.35 -74.46
C MET A 1 -50.68 -52.28 -73.64
N SER A 2 -49.96 -51.69 -72.68
CA SER A 2 -50.27 -50.46 -71.92
C SER A 2 -51.16 -50.62 -70.68
N GLN A 3 -50.60 -50.93 -69.51
CA GLN A 3 -49.86 -50.11 -68.53
C GLN A 3 -50.76 -49.53 -67.41
N SER A 4 -50.65 -50.22 -66.27
CA SER A 4 -50.95 -49.74 -64.92
C SER A 4 -50.08 -48.52 -64.57
N ARG A 5 -50.70 -47.44 -64.06
CA ARG A 5 -49.98 -46.37 -63.35
C ARG A 5 -50.55 -46.20 -61.95
N ARG A 6 -49.72 -46.57 -60.97
CA ARG A 6 -49.89 -46.30 -59.55
C ARG A 6 -49.79 -44.79 -59.26
N PRO A 7 -50.45 -44.27 -58.21
CA PRO A 7 -50.37 -42.88 -57.82
C PRO A 7 -49.01 -42.58 -57.18
N GLY A 8 -48.27 -41.63 -57.75
CA GLY A 8 -47.10 -41.03 -57.12
C GLY A 8 -47.55 -40.12 -55.99
N ARG A 9 -47.21 -40.47 -54.74
CA ARG A 9 -47.29 -39.57 -53.59
C ARG A 9 -46.37 -38.37 -53.85
N ALA A 10 -46.97 -37.21 -54.09
CA ALA A 10 -46.25 -35.94 -54.12
C ALA A 10 -45.74 -35.65 -52.70
N GLY A 11 -44.41 -35.61 -52.55
CA GLY A 11 -43.75 -35.19 -51.33
C GLY A 11 -44.17 -33.77 -50.96
N ARG A 12 -44.90 -33.65 -49.85
CA ARG A 12 -45.26 -32.37 -49.24
C ARG A 12 -44.40 -32.16 -48.00
N GLU A 13 -43.11 -31.97 -48.22
CA GLU A 13 -42.17 -31.47 -47.20
C GLU A 13 -41.63 -30.13 -47.67
N ARG A 14 -42.48 -29.10 -47.63
CA ARG A 14 -42.07 -27.71 -47.80
C ARG A 14 -42.76 -26.91 -46.73
N GLY A 15 -42.01 -26.52 -45.70
CA GLY A 15 -42.39 -25.48 -44.75
C GLY A 15 -42.40 -25.88 -43.27
N GLN A 16 -42.63 -27.14 -42.91
CA GLN A 16 -42.89 -27.48 -41.49
C GLN A 16 -41.64 -27.85 -40.68
N SER A 17 -40.63 -28.49 -41.29
CA SER A 17 -39.38 -28.86 -40.60
C SER A 17 -38.52 -27.65 -40.23
N SER A 18 -38.48 -26.62 -41.10
CA SER A 18 -37.75 -25.38 -40.84
C SER A 18 -38.37 -24.53 -39.72
N VAL A 19 -39.70 -24.44 -39.67
CA VAL A 19 -40.39 -23.63 -38.64
C VAL A 19 -40.23 -24.22 -37.25
N LEU A 20 -40.24 -25.56 -37.13
CA LEU A 20 -39.97 -26.25 -35.86
C LEU A 20 -38.51 -26.07 -35.42
N LEU A 21 -37.56 -26.05 -36.36
CA LEU A 21 -36.14 -25.83 -36.09
C LEU A 21 -35.85 -24.38 -35.66
N ILE A 22 -36.45 -23.41 -36.33
CA ILE A 22 -36.32 -21.99 -35.96
C ILE A 22 -36.94 -21.75 -34.58
N GLY A 23 -38.11 -22.35 -34.31
CA GLY A 23 -38.75 -22.29 -33.00
C GLY A 23 -37.89 -22.91 -31.89
N SER A 24 -37.29 -24.08 -32.13
CA SER A 24 -36.43 -24.73 -31.13
C SER A 24 -35.15 -23.96 -30.86
N VAL A 25 -34.51 -23.40 -31.89
CA VAL A 25 -33.33 -22.55 -31.73
C VAL A 25 -33.67 -21.29 -30.94
N MET A 26 -34.80 -20.63 -31.23
CA MET A 26 -35.27 -19.48 -30.44
C MET A 26 -35.47 -19.84 -28.97
N VAL A 27 -36.10 -20.98 -28.68
CA VAL A 27 -36.32 -21.44 -27.30
C VAL A 27 -34.98 -21.74 -26.60
N VAL A 28 -34.04 -22.41 -27.28
CA VAL A 28 -32.71 -22.68 -26.71
C VAL A 28 -31.94 -21.38 -26.47
N VAL A 29 -32.00 -20.42 -27.38
CA VAL A 29 -31.38 -19.10 -27.20
C VAL A 29 -32.01 -18.35 -26.02
N VAL A 30 -33.34 -18.34 -25.90
CA VAL A 30 -34.04 -17.70 -24.77
C VAL A 30 -33.69 -18.38 -23.45
N ILE A 31 -33.63 -19.73 -23.42
CA ILE A 31 -33.21 -20.48 -22.23
C ILE A 31 -31.75 -20.16 -21.90
N ALA A 32 -30.85 -20.15 -22.88
CA ALA A 32 -29.44 -19.81 -22.68
C ALA A 32 -29.27 -18.38 -22.16
N ILE A 33 -30.03 -17.41 -22.69
CA ILE A 33 -30.05 -16.02 -22.18
C ILE A 33 -30.61 -15.98 -20.76
N ALA A 34 -31.72 -16.68 -20.49
CA ALA A 34 -32.33 -16.76 -19.17
C ALA A 34 -31.42 -17.43 -18.13
N PHE A 35 -30.53 -18.33 -18.55
CA PHE A 35 -29.47 -18.87 -17.70
C PHE A 35 -28.26 -17.95 -17.59
N LEU A 36 -27.87 -17.18 -18.62
CA LEU A 36 -26.73 -16.26 -18.52
C LEU A 36 -27.01 -15.01 -17.67
N VAL A 37 -28.23 -14.48 -17.70
CA VAL A 37 -28.63 -13.27 -16.96
C VAL A 37 -28.45 -13.39 -15.43
N PRO A 38 -28.93 -14.44 -14.74
CA PRO A 38 -28.75 -14.57 -13.30
C PRO A 38 -27.29 -14.83 -12.89
N PHE A 39 -26.46 -15.39 -13.77
CA PHE A 39 -25.01 -15.46 -13.50
C PHE A 39 -24.36 -14.08 -13.60
N GLY A 40 -24.85 -13.20 -14.48
CA GLY A 40 -24.35 -11.82 -14.63
C GLY A 40 -24.42 -11.00 -13.34
N SER A 41 -25.54 -11.04 -12.61
CA SER A 41 -25.74 -10.25 -11.39
C SER A 41 -24.87 -10.72 -10.21
N TYR A 42 -24.62 -12.03 -10.08
CA TYR A 42 -23.77 -12.57 -9.02
C TYR A 42 -22.28 -12.15 -9.17
N PHE A 43 -21.82 -11.90 -10.41
CA PHE A 43 -20.46 -11.42 -10.66
C PHE A 43 -20.32 -9.89 -10.54
N VAL A 44 -21.41 -9.11 -10.60
CA VAL A 44 -21.36 -7.65 -10.48
C VAL A 44 -21.13 -7.23 -9.03
N ASP A 45 -21.88 -7.77 -8.07
CA ASP A 45 -21.77 -7.39 -6.65
C ASP A 45 -20.39 -7.70 -6.05
N LYS A 46 -19.80 -8.83 -6.47
CA LYS A 46 -18.46 -9.21 -6.00
C LYS A 46 -17.38 -8.24 -6.52
N ARG A 47 -17.56 -7.66 -7.70
CA ARG A 47 -16.60 -6.71 -8.29
C ARG A 47 -16.67 -5.35 -7.62
N GLU A 48 -17.87 -4.88 -7.27
CA GLU A 48 -18.04 -3.61 -6.55
C GLU A 48 -17.45 -3.68 -5.14
N SER A 49 -17.78 -4.74 -4.38
CA SER A 49 -17.20 -4.99 -3.05
C SER A 49 -15.67 -5.14 -3.09
N SER A 50 -15.12 -5.80 -4.12
CA SER A 50 -13.66 -5.90 -4.33
C SER A 50 -13.03 -4.54 -4.58
N THR A 51 -13.64 -3.72 -5.44
CA THR A 51 -13.12 -2.38 -5.78
C THR A 51 -13.10 -1.48 -4.54
N ALA A 52 -14.13 -1.55 -3.70
CA ALA A 52 -14.19 -0.82 -2.44
C ALA A 52 -13.05 -1.23 -1.48
N ALA A 53 -12.81 -2.54 -1.33
CA ALA A 53 -11.74 -3.05 -0.47
C ALA A 53 -10.35 -2.61 -0.98
N ASP A 54 -10.10 -2.76 -2.28
CA ASP A 54 -8.83 -2.40 -2.91
C ASP A 54 -8.53 -0.91 -2.76
N ALA A 55 -9.53 -0.06 -3.02
CA ALA A 55 -9.43 1.38 -2.85
C ALA A 55 -9.14 1.76 -1.39
N ALA A 56 -9.85 1.16 -0.44
CA ALA A 56 -9.66 1.43 0.98
C ALA A 56 -8.27 0.98 1.49
N ALA A 57 -7.79 -0.19 1.07
CA ALA A 57 -6.46 -0.69 1.44
C ALA A 57 -5.34 0.18 0.84
N LEU A 58 -5.44 0.54 -0.44
CA LEU A 58 -4.46 1.43 -1.09
C LEU A 58 -4.45 2.82 -0.45
N ALA A 59 -5.61 3.36 -0.09
CA ALA A 59 -5.71 4.67 0.55
C ALA A 59 -5.08 4.66 1.95
N ALA A 60 -5.29 3.60 2.74
CA ALA A 60 -4.68 3.46 4.06
C ALA A 60 -3.14 3.39 3.99
N VAL A 61 -2.60 2.59 3.06
CA VAL A 61 -1.15 2.50 2.84
C VAL A 61 -0.60 3.79 2.23
N GLY A 62 -1.39 4.48 1.41
CA GLY A 62 -1.07 5.81 0.91
C GLY A 62 -0.86 6.81 2.04
N ALA A 63 -1.76 6.84 3.04
CA ALA A 63 -1.59 7.68 4.22
C ALA A 63 -0.31 7.35 4.99
N TRP A 64 0.02 6.07 5.16
CA TRP A 64 1.29 5.65 5.78
C TRP A 64 2.52 6.09 4.98
N ARG A 65 2.46 5.98 3.64
CA ARG A 65 3.53 6.48 2.77
C ARG A 65 3.72 7.99 2.97
N ASP A 66 2.64 8.74 3.15
CA ASP A 66 2.71 10.18 3.35
C ASP A 66 3.32 10.54 4.72
N ASP A 67 3.01 9.78 5.78
CA ASP A 67 3.69 9.88 7.07
C ASP A 67 5.19 9.55 6.95
N LEU A 68 5.55 8.51 6.19
CA LEU A 68 6.96 8.17 5.90
C LEU A 68 7.65 9.25 5.08
N ARG A 69 6.93 9.91 4.16
CA ARG A 69 7.47 11.02 3.40
C ARG A 69 7.78 12.20 4.31
N ALA A 70 6.90 12.52 5.26
CA ALA A 70 7.16 13.56 6.25
C ALA A 70 8.40 13.24 7.11
N ALA A 71 8.58 11.97 7.49
CA ALA A 71 9.80 11.54 8.20
C ALA A 71 11.06 11.68 7.32
N TYR A 72 10.98 11.31 6.04
CA TYR A 72 12.07 11.44 5.09
C TYR A 72 12.44 12.92 4.83
N ASP A 73 11.46 13.78 4.60
CA ASP A 73 11.69 15.22 4.37
C ASP A 73 12.33 15.89 5.61
N GLY A 74 12.13 15.31 6.81
CA GLY A 74 12.81 15.72 8.04
C GLY A 74 14.32 15.48 8.05
N LEU A 75 14.81 14.48 7.29
CA LEU A 75 16.24 14.17 7.16
C LEU A 75 17.02 15.35 6.55
N ASP A 76 16.41 16.05 5.59
CA ASP A 76 17.01 17.19 4.88
C ASP A 76 17.20 18.43 5.76
N SER A 77 16.52 18.48 6.90
CA SER A 77 16.59 19.61 7.85
C SER A 77 17.27 19.24 9.17
N ALA A 78 17.87 18.05 9.26
CA ALA A 78 18.48 17.57 10.50
C ALA A 78 19.72 18.42 10.86
N PRO A 79 19.82 18.95 12.09
CA PRO A 79 20.98 19.76 12.52
C PRO A 79 22.16 18.93 13.06
N SER A 80 22.05 17.61 13.11
CA SER A 80 23.09 16.70 13.64
C SER A 80 22.80 15.25 13.26
N ASP A 81 23.79 14.37 13.40
CA ASP A 81 23.60 12.92 13.20
C ASP A 81 22.53 12.35 14.14
N ALA A 82 22.49 12.82 15.39
CA ALA A 82 21.49 12.36 16.35
C ALA A 82 20.06 12.73 15.89
N ALA A 83 19.88 13.92 15.31
CA ALA A 83 18.60 14.33 14.75
C ALA A 83 18.28 13.57 13.45
N PHE A 84 19.26 13.40 12.56
CA PHE A 84 19.12 12.67 11.30
C PHE A 84 18.67 11.23 11.56
N TYR A 85 19.41 10.51 12.41
CA TYR A 85 19.07 9.14 12.79
C TYR A 85 17.88 9.05 13.74
N GLY A 86 17.41 10.16 14.32
CA GLY A 86 16.17 10.22 15.09
C GLY A 86 14.90 10.18 14.25
N HIS A 87 14.99 10.44 12.94
CA HIS A 87 13.87 10.26 12.00
C HIS A 87 13.72 8.82 11.51
N VAL A 88 14.72 7.96 11.73
CA VAL A 88 14.75 6.55 11.34
C VAL A 88 15.08 5.68 12.56
N GLY A 89 15.23 4.36 12.38
CA GLY A 89 15.66 3.46 13.45
C GLY A 89 14.54 2.94 14.35
N ASP A 90 13.33 3.48 14.24
CA ASP A 90 12.14 2.94 14.86
C ASP A 90 11.47 1.85 14.00
N GLY A 91 10.65 1.02 14.65
CA GLY A 91 9.85 0.01 13.95
C GLY A 91 8.94 0.67 12.93
N LEU A 92 8.88 0.15 11.71
CA LEU A 92 8.15 0.73 10.58
C LEU A 92 6.69 1.10 10.92
N GLY A 93 6.02 0.30 11.76
CA GLY A 93 4.66 0.55 12.24
C GLY A 93 4.47 1.80 13.10
N THR A 94 5.53 2.36 13.71
CA THR A 94 5.43 3.58 14.53
C THR A 94 5.16 4.82 13.69
N TYR A 95 5.54 4.78 12.41
CA TYR A 95 5.33 5.84 11.44
C TYR A 95 3.91 5.85 10.87
N LEU A 96 3.06 4.88 11.22
CA LEU A 96 1.68 4.87 10.79
C LEU A 96 0.80 5.58 11.81
N SER A 97 0.15 6.66 11.40
CA SER A 97 -0.94 7.26 12.16
C SER A 97 -2.21 6.42 12.03
N TYR A 98 -2.45 5.49 12.96
CA TYR A 98 -3.52 4.49 12.86
C TYR A 98 -4.91 5.09 12.65
N LEU A 99 -5.29 6.10 13.44
CA LEU A 99 -6.63 6.70 13.35
C LEU A 99 -6.85 7.41 12.00
N PRO A 100 -5.96 8.30 11.54
CA PRO A 100 -6.04 8.86 10.18
C PRO A 100 -6.08 7.81 9.07
N ALA A 101 -5.21 6.79 9.13
CA ALA A 101 -5.18 5.74 8.11
C ALA A 101 -6.50 4.94 8.05
N ARG A 102 -7.05 4.60 9.22
CA ARG A 102 -8.36 3.92 9.33
C ARG A 102 -9.50 4.81 8.82
N GLN A 103 -9.47 6.10 9.14
CA GLN A 103 -10.49 7.05 8.69
C GLN A 103 -10.47 7.20 7.16
N VAL A 104 -9.29 7.38 6.56
CA VAL A 104 -9.14 7.44 5.11
C VAL A 104 -9.64 6.14 4.45
N ALA A 105 -9.34 4.98 5.02
CA ALA A 105 -9.86 3.71 4.52
C ALA A 105 -11.40 3.67 4.54
N ALA A 106 -12.02 4.12 5.63
CA ALA A 106 -13.48 4.19 5.76
C ALA A 106 -14.10 5.16 4.74
N ASP A 107 -13.49 6.32 4.53
CA ASP A 107 -13.97 7.31 3.56
C ASP A 107 -13.91 6.77 2.13
N PHE A 108 -12.88 6.01 1.78
CA PHE A 108 -12.77 5.36 0.47
C PHE A 108 -13.74 4.20 0.32
N ALA A 109 -13.97 3.40 1.37
CA ALA A 109 -15.01 2.37 1.35
C ALA A 109 -16.40 2.98 1.11
N ALA A 110 -16.74 4.06 1.84
CA ALA A 110 -18.03 4.73 1.74
C ALA A 110 -18.30 5.35 0.36
N ARG A 111 -17.25 5.86 -0.32
CA ARG A 111 -17.36 6.36 -1.70
C ARG A 111 -17.60 5.26 -2.75
N ASN A 112 -17.41 4.00 -2.36
CA ASN A 112 -17.66 2.82 -3.19
C ASN A 112 -18.79 1.97 -2.59
N ASP A 113 -19.78 2.63 -1.97
CA ASP A 113 -21.00 2.02 -1.41
C ASP A 113 -20.72 0.83 -0.48
N ALA A 114 -19.65 0.93 0.32
CA ALA A 114 -19.27 -0.08 1.30
C ALA A 114 -18.96 0.52 2.67
N GLU A 115 -19.19 -0.26 3.71
CA GLU A 115 -18.86 0.06 5.10
C GLU A 115 -17.56 -0.65 5.49
N LEU A 116 -16.69 0.04 6.23
CA LEU A 116 -15.50 -0.57 6.82
C LEU A 116 -15.91 -1.53 7.95
N VAL A 117 -15.58 -2.81 7.82
CA VAL A 117 -15.86 -3.85 8.81
C VAL A 117 -14.65 -4.10 9.70
N ASP A 118 -13.49 -4.27 9.09
CA ASP A 118 -12.24 -4.60 9.80
C ASP A 118 -11.06 -3.82 9.21
N PHE A 119 -10.13 -3.47 10.09
CA PHE A 119 -8.92 -2.73 9.73
C PHE A 119 -7.75 -3.23 10.57
N SER A 120 -6.79 -3.86 9.90
CA SER A 120 -5.63 -4.48 10.53
C SER A 120 -4.33 -4.01 9.89
N VAL A 121 -3.31 -3.78 10.70
CA VAL A 121 -2.01 -3.27 10.27
C VAL A 121 -0.93 -4.26 10.67
N ASP A 122 -0.16 -4.73 9.69
CA ASP A 122 1.12 -5.41 9.91
C ASP A 122 2.25 -4.38 9.81
N GLY A 123 2.56 -3.80 10.97
CA GLY A 123 3.59 -2.78 11.14
C GLY A 123 4.97 -3.21 10.66
N ALA A 124 5.31 -4.50 10.83
CA ALA A 124 6.61 -5.03 10.46
C ALA A 124 6.77 -5.23 8.95
N ARG A 125 5.67 -5.57 8.26
CA ARG A 125 5.68 -5.81 6.80
C ARG A 125 5.27 -4.61 5.97
N GLY A 126 4.90 -3.49 6.59
CA GLY A 126 4.44 -2.34 5.84
C GLY A 126 3.08 -2.58 5.19
N ALA A 127 2.23 -3.44 5.76
CA ALA A 127 0.98 -3.89 5.12
C ALA A 127 -0.26 -3.51 5.93
N VAL A 128 -1.34 -3.18 5.22
CA VAL A 128 -2.65 -2.89 5.80
C VAL A 128 -3.68 -3.78 5.11
N SER A 129 -4.44 -4.52 5.92
CA SER A 129 -5.55 -5.35 5.48
C SER A 129 -6.87 -4.68 5.86
N VAL A 130 -7.76 -4.53 4.87
CA VAL A 130 -9.03 -3.85 5.01
C VAL A 130 -10.14 -4.78 4.57
N ARG A 131 -11.13 -4.97 5.44
CA ARG A 131 -12.38 -5.67 5.11
C ARG A 131 -13.52 -4.69 5.03
N VAL A 132 -14.28 -4.79 3.95
CA VAL A 132 -15.46 -3.97 3.71
C VAL A 132 -16.67 -4.85 3.46
N ARG A 133 -17.84 -4.26 3.65
CA ARG A 133 -19.13 -4.87 3.37
C ARG A 133 -19.98 -3.91 2.55
N SER A 134 -20.51 -4.37 1.43
CA SER A 134 -21.41 -3.58 0.59
C SER A 134 -22.62 -3.11 1.39
N VAL A 135 -23.08 -1.88 1.11
CA VAL A 135 -24.32 -1.33 1.67
C VAL A 135 -25.53 -2.06 1.06
N ASP A 136 -25.42 -2.46 -0.20
CA ASP A 136 -26.47 -3.13 -0.96
C ASP A 136 -26.52 -4.63 -0.65
N LEU A 137 -27.75 -5.16 -0.76
CA LEU A 137 -28.02 -6.59 -0.64
C LEU A 137 -27.75 -7.28 -1.97
N VAL A 138 -27.21 -8.49 -1.89
CA VAL A 138 -27.05 -9.35 -3.07
C VAL A 138 -28.44 -9.71 -3.62
N PRO A 139 -28.73 -9.50 -4.91
CA PRO A 139 -30.03 -9.78 -5.49
C PRO A 139 -30.50 -11.21 -5.23
N GLY A 140 -31.70 -11.33 -4.66
CA GLY A 140 -32.30 -12.62 -4.32
C GLY A 140 -31.86 -13.20 -2.96
N THR A 141 -31.10 -12.45 -2.16
CA THR A 141 -30.71 -12.84 -0.79
C THR A 141 -30.95 -11.70 0.21
N SER A 142 -30.79 -12.01 1.50
CA SER A 142 -30.73 -11.01 2.58
C SER A 142 -29.29 -10.80 3.08
N GLU A 143 -28.30 -11.07 2.22
CA GLU A 143 -26.87 -10.98 2.55
C GLU A 143 -26.24 -9.76 1.87
N ARG A 144 -25.21 -9.21 2.52
CA ARG A 144 -24.36 -8.14 1.97
C ARG A 144 -23.02 -8.73 1.55
N ALA A 145 -22.50 -8.30 0.40
CA ALA A 145 -21.23 -8.79 -0.11
C ALA A 145 -20.04 -8.26 0.73
N GLU A 146 -19.22 -9.14 1.28
CA GLU A 146 -17.97 -8.78 1.97
C GLU A 146 -16.74 -9.07 1.09
N SER A 147 -15.74 -8.18 1.20
CA SER A 147 -14.45 -8.36 0.54
C SER A 147 -13.32 -7.89 1.44
N THR A 148 -12.15 -8.50 1.27
CA THR A 148 -10.93 -8.13 1.98
C THR A 148 -9.84 -7.87 0.95
N ALA A 149 -9.14 -6.75 1.09
CA ALA A 149 -7.97 -6.42 0.31
C ALA A 149 -6.80 -6.11 1.24
N THR A 150 -5.59 -6.42 0.79
CA THR A 150 -4.36 -6.05 1.49
C THR A 150 -3.49 -5.26 0.54
N ALA A 151 -3.02 -4.11 1.03
CA ALA A 151 -2.02 -3.31 0.36
C ALA A 151 -0.76 -3.26 1.21
N ARG A 152 0.39 -3.01 0.57
CA ARG A 152 1.68 -2.88 1.25
C ARG A 152 2.54 -1.78 0.66
N LEU A 153 3.47 -1.30 1.47
CA LEU A 153 4.54 -0.42 1.04
C LEU A 153 5.59 -1.21 0.24
N ARG A 154 6.04 -0.61 -0.85
CA ARG A 154 7.19 -1.05 -1.64
C ARG A 154 8.24 0.04 -1.62
N PHE A 155 9.39 -0.30 -1.06
CA PHE A 155 10.57 0.56 -0.93
C PHE A 155 11.49 0.32 -2.13
N ALA A 156 11.63 1.32 -2.99
CA ALA A 156 12.50 1.27 -4.17
C ALA A 156 13.70 2.22 -4.07
N GLY A 157 13.71 3.14 -3.10
CA GLY A 157 14.80 4.09 -2.89
C GLY A 157 14.50 5.08 -1.76
N GLY A 158 15.57 5.70 -1.25
CA GLY A 158 15.56 6.69 -0.18
C GLY A 158 15.34 6.10 1.20
N LEU A 159 14.20 5.42 1.40
CA LEU A 159 13.92 4.66 2.61
C LEU A 159 14.08 3.16 2.35
N CYS A 160 14.41 2.42 3.40
CA CYS A 160 14.52 0.97 3.39
C CYS A 160 13.98 0.39 4.70
N VAL A 161 13.74 -0.93 4.70
CA VAL A 161 13.29 -1.64 5.90
C VAL A 161 14.27 -2.78 6.17
N ASN A 162 14.80 -2.83 7.38
CA ASN A 162 15.67 -3.91 7.85
C ASN A 162 15.07 -4.53 9.10
N HIS A 163 14.68 -5.81 9.04
CA HIS A 163 14.02 -6.51 10.15
C HIS A 163 12.80 -5.77 10.74
N GLY A 164 12.03 -5.08 9.91
CA GLY A 164 10.86 -4.30 10.34
C GLY A 164 11.17 -2.93 10.91
N VAL A 165 12.44 -2.50 10.90
CA VAL A 165 12.91 -1.17 11.31
C VAL A 165 13.08 -0.29 10.09
N LEU A 166 12.60 0.96 10.16
CA LEU A 166 12.79 1.94 9.10
C LEU A 166 14.24 2.43 9.08
N GLY A 167 14.83 2.49 7.90
CA GLY A 167 16.14 3.05 7.66
C GLY A 167 16.18 3.95 6.42
N VAL A 168 17.33 4.54 6.19
CA VAL A 168 17.64 5.32 5.00
C VAL A 168 18.66 4.57 4.14
N VAL A 169 18.52 4.67 2.81
CA VAL A 169 19.51 4.14 1.87
C VAL A 169 20.63 5.17 1.72
N LEU A 170 21.81 4.81 2.20
CA LEU A 170 23.03 5.61 2.13
C LEU A 170 24.08 4.82 1.33
N ALA A 171 24.48 5.35 0.17
CA ALA A 171 25.43 4.70 -0.74
C ALA A 171 25.08 3.21 -1.02
N GLY A 172 23.79 2.94 -1.27
CA GLY A 172 23.27 1.59 -1.56
C GLY A 172 23.12 0.67 -0.33
N SER A 173 23.39 1.14 0.87
CA SER A 173 23.23 0.37 2.12
C SER A 173 22.10 0.90 2.98
N CYS A 174 21.29 -0.01 3.54
CA CYS A 174 20.25 0.37 4.50
C CYS A 174 20.87 0.67 5.88
N LYS A 175 20.69 1.90 6.36
CA LYS A 175 21.19 2.35 7.67
C LYS A 175 20.02 2.73 8.57
N THR A 176 20.01 2.15 9.76
CA THR A 176 18.96 2.36 10.78
C THR A 176 19.47 3.10 12.01
N SER A 177 20.77 3.40 12.09
CA SER A 177 21.37 4.09 13.23
C SER A 177 22.70 4.74 12.85
N ALA A 178 23.14 5.68 13.69
CA ALA A 178 24.42 6.35 13.55
C ALA A 178 25.59 5.35 13.68
N PRO A 179 26.70 5.58 12.95
CA PRO A 179 27.96 4.91 13.24
C PRO A 179 28.36 5.14 14.71
N PRO A 180 29.03 4.18 15.35
CA PRO A 180 29.58 4.38 16.69
C PRO A 180 30.50 5.60 16.70
N ALA A 181 30.37 6.46 17.70
CA ALA A 181 31.28 7.59 17.87
C ALA A 181 32.73 7.09 18.03
N PRO A 182 33.74 7.82 17.51
CA PRO A 182 35.13 7.50 17.76
C PRO A 182 35.42 7.47 19.27
N PRO A 183 36.37 6.64 19.73
CA PRO A 183 36.78 6.64 21.13
C PRO A 183 37.27 8.05 21.51
N ALA A 184 36.82 8.55 22.67
CA ALA A 184 37.23 9.86 23.16
C ALA A 184 38.77 9.92 23.28
N PRO A 185 39.39 11.05 22.89
CA PRO A 185 40.84 11.23 23.09
C PRO A 185 41.18 11.07 24.57
N ALA A 186 42.29 10.39 24.86
CA ALA A 186 42.77 10.22 26.21
C ALA A 186 42.91 11.59 26.91
N PRO A 187 42.56 11.71 28.20
CA PRO A 187 42.69 12.97 28.91
C PRO A 187 44.13 13.46 28.79
N THR A 188 44.30 14.68 28.26
CA THR A 188 45.60 15.35 28.27
C THR A 188 46.04 15.49 29.72
N PRO A 189 47.26 15.10 30.11
CA PRO A 189 47.72 15.25 31.48
C PRO A 189 47.59 16.72 31.89
N THR A 190 46.82 16.98 32.96
CA THR A 190 46.71 18.30 33.56
C THR A 190 48.13 18.80 33.87
N PRO A 191 48.59 19.93 33.32
CA PRO A 191 49.87 20.50 33.70
C PRO A 191 49.87 20.71 35.22
N THR A 192 50.86 20.12 35.90
CA THR A 192 51.11 20.32 37.32
C THR A 192 51.14 21.81 37.61
N PRO A 193 50.35 22.34 38.56
CA PRO A 193 50.39 23.75 38.91
C PRO A 193 51.81 24.13 39.32
N THR A 194 52.50 24.88 38.46
CA THR A 194 53.70 25.62 38.83
C THR A 194 53.23 26.79 39.68
N ALA A 195 53.90 27.02 40.81
CA ALA A 195 53.57 28.10 41.73
C ALA A 195 53.39 29.43 40.98
N PRO A 196 52.33 30.21 41.27
CA PRO A 196 52.06 31.44 40.56
C PRO A 196 53.20 32.44 40.76
N ASP A 197 53.83 32.83 39.66
CA ASP A 197 54.71 33.99 39.60
C ASP A 197 53.83 35.26 39.74
N PRO A 198 54.04 36.13 40.75
CA PRO A 198 53.15 37.28 41.04
C PRO A 198 53.04 38.33 39.92
N ALA A 199 53.77 38.19 38.81
CA ALA A 199 53.84 39.17 37.73
C ALA A 199 53.16 38.75 36.41
N ALA A 200 52.56 37.56 36.32
CA ALA A 200 51.98 37.08 35.07
C ALA A 200 50.55 37.65 34.83
N PRO A 201 50.28 38.37 33.72
CA PRO A 201 48.93 38.82 33.39
C PRO A 201 48.03 37.62 33.08
N THR A 202 46.82 37.62 33.64
CA THR A 202 45.80 36.59 33.41
C THR A 202 45.50 36.49 31.90
N PRO A 203 45.70 35.32 31.26
CA PRO A 203 45.32 35.14 29.86
C PRO A 203 43.81 35.32 29.69
N THR A 204 43.40 36.19 28.76
CA THR A 204 42.00 36.34 28.37
C THR A 204 41.55 35.06 27.66
N PRO A 205 40.49 34.35 28.08
CA PRO A 205 39.95 33.23 27.32
C PRO A 205 39.65 33.63 25.87
N THR A 206 40.35 32.98 24.94
CA THR A 206 40.06 33.01 23.51
C THR A 206 38.64 32.48 23.29
N PRO A 207 37.71 33.22 22.65
CA PRO A 207 36.43 32.66 22.22
C PRO A 207 36.60 31.32 21.49
N THR A 208 35.92 30.29 21.97
CA THR A 208 35.83 28.98 21.32
C THR A 208 35.21 29.18 19.94
N PRO A 209 35.84 28.68 18.86
CA PRO A 209 35.25 28.76 17.52
C PRO A 209 33.91 28.03 17.49
N GLU A 210 32.92 28.64 16.85
CA GLU A 210 31.62 28.00 16.58
C GLU A 210 31.83 26.76 15.70
N PRO A 211 31.20 25.61 16.02
CA PRO A 211 31.35 24.42 15.20
C PRO A 211 30.80 24.68 13.78
N PRO A 212 31.37 24.03 12.76
CA PRO A 212 30.85 24.16 11.40
C PRO A 212 29.38 23.69 11.34
N PRO A 213 28.58 24.24 10.41
CA PRO A 213 27.22 23.75 10.18
C PRO A 213 27.26 22.26 9.84
N TYR A 214 26.27 21.51 10.35
CA TYR A 214 26.15 20.09 10.09
C TYR A 214 25.92 19.82 8.61
N GLU A 215 26.63 18.84 8.07
CA GLU A 215 26.46 18.34 6.72
C GLU A 215 25.76 16.99 6.76
N ILE A 216 24.68 16.86 5.98
CA ILE A 216 23.92 15.61 5.86
C ILE A 216 24.82 14.54 5.23
N PRO A 217 24.77 13.28 5.70
CA PRO A 217 25.53 12.19 5.10
C PRO A 217 25.30 12.11 3.59
N GLY A 218 26.39 12.20 2.82
CA GLY A 218 26.30 12.12 1.36
C GLY A 218 25.73 10.78 0.89
N GLY A 219 25.04 10.81 -0.25
CA GLY A 219 24.53 9.60 -0.90
C GLY A 219 23.18 9.10 -0.37
N VAL A 220 22.37 9.98 0.22
CA VAL A 220 20.93 9.73 0.44
C VAL A 220 20.25 9.63 -0.92
N GLU A 221 19.61 8.49 -1.19
CA GLU A 221 18.79 8.33 -2.39
C GLU A 221 17.46 9.07 -2.27
N GLY A 222 16.85 9.47 -3.39
CA GLY A 222 15.54 10.14 -3.41
C GLY A 222 14.41 9.23 -2.89
N PHE A 223 13.40 9.82 -2.26
CA PHE A 223 12.22 9.09 -1.77
C PHE A 223 11.51 8.35 -2.91
N ALA A 224 11.48 7.01 -2.84
CA ALA A 224 10.78 6.16 -3.78
C ALA A 224 10.05 5.02 -3.05
N VAL A 225 9.04 5.39 -2.26
CA VAL A 225 8.12 4.44 -1.60
C VAL A 225 6.74 4.50 -2.27
N THR A 226 6.18 3.34 -2.58
CA THR A 226 4.89 3.21 -3.30
C THR A 226 3.93 2.27 -2.58
N ALA A 227 2.63 2.51 -2.69
CA ALA A 227 1.59 1.60 -2.22
C ALA A 227 1.24 0.61 -3.35
N VAL A 228 1.20 -0.68 -3.03
CA VAL A 228 0.84 -1.73 -3.99
C VAL A 228 -0.13 -2.73 -3.36
N LEU A 229 -1.11 -3.20 -4.13
CA LEU A 229 -1.96 -4.31 -3.70
C LEU A 229 -1.15 -5.60 -3.65
N THR A 230 -1.42 -6.44 -2.66
CA THR A 230 -0.95 -7.82 -2.66
C THR A 230 -2.07 -8.68 -3.22
N SER A 231 -1.81 -9.37 -4.34
CA SER A 231 -2.69 -10.45 -4.78
C SER A 231 -2.71 -11.52 -3.69
N SER A 232 -3.89 -11.76 -3.11
CA SER A 232 -4.16 -12.93 -2.26
C SER A 232 -4.19 -14.21 -3.08
#